data_AF-A0A7C2FCY4-F1
#
_entry.id   AF-A0A7C2FCY4-F1
#
_cell.length_a   1.000
_cell.length_b   1.000
_cell.length_c   1.000
_cell.angle_alpha   90.00
_cell.angle_beta   90.00
_cell.angle_gamma   90.00
#
_symmetry.space_group_name_H-M   'P 1'
#
loop_
_entity.id
_entity.type
_entity.pdbx_description
1 polymer ?
#
loop_
_entity_poly.entity_id
_entity_poly.type
_entity_poly.pdbx_seq_one_letter_code
_entity_poly.pdbx_strand_id
1 'polypeptide(L)'
;MPVDLLLSGVASLALLGLVSSGFYGINPLWWLQGNPILVTLGLTTLMVVELFYGALAGYLYTRTRLSGSWTGLLQIVITVGTIIPASTYPFPYVAFLNPASLSAELLRASYGVSGFDPISLVILTGALTPTYLYIGWILSKKSDELIARHGLEYRI
;
A
#
# COMPACT_ATOMS: atom_id res chain seq x y z
N MET A 1 8.46 2.35 15.89
CA MET A 1 8.17 3.20 14.72
C MET A 1 9.38 3.40 13.80
N PRO A 2 10.50 4.07 14.14
CA PRO A 2 11.64 4.23 13.21
C PRO A 2 12.43 2.92 12.98
N VAL A 3 12.54 2.10 14.03
CA VAL A 3 13.21 0.78 14.00
C VAL A 3 12.42 -0.22 13.15
N ASP A 4 11.09 -0.19 13.24
CA ASP A 4 10.22 -1.04 12.41
C ASP A 4 10.35 -0.68 10.94
N LEU A 5 10.44 0.61 10.59
CA LEU A 5 10.61 1.04 9.19
C LEU A 5 11.93 0.56 8.58
N LEU A 6 13.02 0.61 9.37
CA LEU A 6 14.35 0.16 8.97
C LEU A 6 14.41 -1.37 8.84
N LEU A 7 13.83 -2.11 9.78
CA LEU A 7 13.84 -3.57 9.79
C LEU A 7 12.81 -4.19 8.84
N SER A 8 11.55 -3.74 8.88
CA SER A 8 10.48 -4.30 8.08
C SER A 8 10.51 -3.81 6.63
N GLY A 9 11.00 -2.59 6.39
CA GLY A 9 11.13 -2.00 5.06
C GLY A 9 12.48 -2.33 4.44
N VAL A 10 13.51 -1.60 4.86
CA VAL A 10 14.83 -1.61 4.19
C VAL A 10 15.54 -2.95 4.30
N ALA A 11 15.56 -3.57 5.49
CA ALA A 11 16.23 -4.85 5.67
C ALA A 11 15.49 -5.99 4.93
N SER A 12 14.14 -5.99 4.94
CA SER A 12 13.36 -6.93 4.13
C SER A 12 13.60 -6.76 2.63
N LEU A 13 13.71 -5.52 2.14
CA LEU A 13 13.99 -5.23 0.73
C LEU A 13 15.41 -5.67 0.34
N ALA A 14 16.40 -5.44 1.21
CA ALA A 14 17.77 -5.90 1.03
C ALA A 14 17.85 -7.44 1.03
N LEU A 15 17.16 -8.11 1.96
CA LEU A 15 17.07 -9.56 2.00
C LEU A 15 16.39 -10.13 0.75
N LEU A 16 15.28 -9.51 0.31
CA LEU A 16 14.58 -9.93 -0.90
C LEU A 16 15.43 -9.72 -2.15
N GLY A 17 16.18 -8.61 -2.22
CA GLY A 17 17.16 -8.34 -3.26
C GLY A 17 18.29 -9.37 -3.30
N LEU A 18 18.83 -9.75 -2.14
CA LEU A 18 19.88 -10.78 -2.03
C LEU A 18 19.37 -12.17 -2.42
N VAL A 19 18.19 -12.56 -1.93
CA VAL A 19 17.58 -13.85 -2.24
C VAL A 19 17.23 -13.93 -3.73
N SER A 20 16.58 -12.90 -4.29
CA SER A 20 16.24 -12.87 -5.71
C SER A 20 17.50 -12.88 -6.59
N SER A 21 18.56 -12.20 -6.18
CA SER A 21 19.85 -12.26 -6.84
C SER A 21 20.47 -13.66 -6.87
N GLY A 22 20.38 -14.38 -5.75
CA GLY A 22 20.80 -15.79 -5.71
C GLY A 22 19.98 -16.69 -6.63
N PHE A 23 18.67 -16.47 -6.71
CA PHE A 23 17.77 -17.28 -7.54
C PHE A 23 17.87 -16.97 -9.04
N TYR A 24 17.96 -15.70 -9.42
CA TYR A 24 17.93 -15.26 -10.83
C TYR A 24 19.32 -14.96 -11.41
N GLY A 25 20.39 -15.07 -10.62
CA GLY A 25 21.75 -14.76 -11.08
C GLY A 25 21.98 -13.29 -11.42
N ILE A 26 21.18 -12.38 -10.85
CA ILE A 26 21.25 -10.93 -11.07
C ILE A 26 22.10 -10.25 -9.99
N ASN A 27 22.66 -9.08 -10.31
CA ASN A 27 23.52 -8.32 -9.39
C ASN A 27 22.80 -8.03 -8.05
N PRO A 28 23.37 -8.37 -6.86
CA PRO A 28 22.75 -8.18 -5.54
C PRO A 28 22.37 -6.74 -5.19
N LEU A 29 22.88 -5.76 -5.94
CA LEU A 29 22.57 -4.33 -5.77
C LEU A 29 21.55 -3.82 -6.80
N TRP A 30 20.89 -4.71 -7.56
CA TRP A 30 19.92 -4.31 -8.59
C TRP A 30 18.78 -3.44 -8.03
N TRP A 31 18.36 -3.70 -6.78
CA TRP A 31 17.33 -2.95 -6.07
C TRP A 31 17.74 -1.51 -5.70
N LEU A 32 19.03 -1.15 -5.83
CA LEU A 32 19.52 0.22 -5.63
C LEU A 32 19.53 1.04 -6.94
N GLN A 33 19.28 0.41 -8.08
CA GLN A 33 19.34 1.07 -9.39
C GLN A 33 18.07 1.85 -9.74
N GLY A 34 17.01 1.70 -8.93
CA GLY A 34 15.76 2.42 -9.13
C GLY A 34 15.93 3.92 -8.90
N ASN A 35 15.14 4.74 -9.62
CA ASN A 35 15.10 6.18 -9.41
C ASN A 35 14.73 6.49 -7.93
N PRO A 36 15.62 7.13 -7.15
CA PRO A 36 15.46 7.27 -5.71
C PRO A 36 14.22 8.09 -5.32
N ILE A 37 13.83 9.05 -6.15
CA ILE A 37 12.64 9.88 -5.91
C ILE A 37 11.38 9.02 -5.99
N LEU A 38 11.27 8.22 -7.05
CA LEU A 38 10.11 7.34 -7.27
C LEU A 38 10.05 6.20 -6.25
N VAL A 39 11.20 5.65 -5.85
CA VAL A 39 11.26 4.67 -4.75
C VAL A 39 10.75 5.29 -3.46
N THR A 40 11.23 6.48 -3.11
CA THR A 40 10.82 7.16 -1.87
C THR A 40 9.33 7.48 -1.87
N LEU A 41 8.80 7.97 -2.98
CA LEU A 41 7.37 8.21 -3.14
C LEU A 41 6.57 6.90 -3.05
N GLY A 42 7.01 5.84 -3.74
CA GLY A 42 6.36 4.53 -3.69
C GLY A 42 6.28 3.95 -2.28
N LEU A 43 7.37 4.03 -1.51
CA LEU A 43 7.43 3.58 -0.11
C LEU A 43 6.56 4.45 0.80
N THR A 44 6.55 5.78 0.59
CA THR A 44 5.70 6.70 1.37
C THR A 44 4.22 6.41 1.11
N THR A 45 3.84 6.25 -0.16
CA THR A 45 2.48 5.85 -0.52
C THR A 45 2.13 4.47 0.03
N LEU A 46 3.09 3.53 0.10
CA LEU A 46 2.87 2.22 0.72
C LEU A 46 2.53 2.34 2.22
N MET A 47 3.20 3.21 2.96
CA MET A 47 2.82 3.47 4.37
C MET A 47 1.38 4.00 4.47
N VAL A 48 0.98 4.87 3.55
CA VAL A 48 -0.41 5.37 3.48
C VAL A 48 -1.39 4.25 3.17
N VAL A 49 -1.04 3.30 2.30
CA VAL A 49 -1.84 2.11 2.01
C VAL A 49 -2.08 1.30 3.29
N GLU A 50 -1.04 1.03 4.06
CA GLU A 50 -1.15 0.26 5.31
C GLU A 50 -2.01 0.98 6.36
N LEU A 51 -1.84 2.29 6.52
CA LEU A 51 -2.67 3.10 7.42
C LEU A 51 -4.14 3.11 6.98
N PHE A 52 -4.38 3.30 5.68
CA PHE A 52 -5.72 3.26 5.10
C PHE A 52 -6.39 1.91 5.33
N TYR A 53 -5.66 0.81 5.07
CA TYR A 53 -6.16 -0.54 5.27
C TYR A 53 -6.43 -0.84 6.74
N GLY A 54 -5.50 -0.48 7.64
CA GLY A 54 -5.68 -0.63 9.08
C GLY A 54 -6.92 0.12 9.58
N ALA A 55 -7.13 1.35 9.13
CA ALA A 55 -8.32 2.14 9.48
C ALA A 55 -9.61 1.53 8.90
N LEU A 56 -9.58 1.04 7.65
CA LEU A 56 -10.73 0.38 7.03
C LEU A 56 -11.09 -0.92 7.75
N ALA A 57 -10.10 -1.77 8.03
CA ALA A 57 -10.29 -3.01 8.77
C ALA A 57 -10.83 -2.73 10.18
N GLY A 58 -10.22 -1.79 10.91
CA GLY A 58 -10.69 -1.38 12.23
C GLY A 58 -12.14 -0.86 12.22
N TYR A 59 -12.48 -0.02 11.24
CA TYR A 59 -13.86 0.46 11.07
C TYR A 59 -14.85 -0.67 10.76
N LEU A 60 -14.49 -1.60 9.88
CA LEU A 60 -15.36 -2.74 9.55
C LEU A 60 -15.54 -3.67 10.75
N TYR A 61 -14.46 -3.95 11.48
CA TYR A 61 -14.51 -4.71 12.72
C TYR A 61 -15.38 -4.04 13.77
N THR A 62 -15.42 -2.72 13.87
CA THR A 62 -16.28 -2.03 14.84
C THR A 62 -17.74 -1.97 14.37
N ARG A 63 -18.00 -1.68 13.10
CA ARG A 63 -19.37 -1.54 12.56
C ARG A 63 -20.13 -2.84 12.28
N THR A 64 -19.44 -3.89 11.87
CA THR A 64 -20.09 -5.08 11.29
C THR A 64 -19.61 -6.37 11.95
N ARG A 65 -20.47 -7.40 12.08
CA ARG A 65 -20.09 -8.73 12.61
C ARG A 65 -19.28 -9.56 11.59
N LEU A 66 -18.49 -8.91 10.75
CA LEU A 66 -17.66 -9.59 9.76
C LEU A 66 -16.61 -10.44 10.49
N SER A 67 -16.55 -11.74 10.14
CA SER A 67 -15.51 -12.64 10.63
C SER A 67 -14.15 -12.23 10.05
N GLY A 68 -13.05 -12.67 10.68
CA GLY A 68 -11.70 -12.42 10.17
C GLY A 68 -11.45 -12.90 8.72
N SER A 69 -12.31 -13.79 8.20
CA SER A 69 -12.29 -14.21 6.80
C SER A 69 -12.56 -13.05 5.82
N TRP A 70 -13.40 -12.09 6.21
CA TRP A 70 -13.72 -10.93 5.36
C TRP A 70 -12.60 -9.91 5.31
N THR A 71 -11.82 -9.75 6.38
CA THR A 71 -10.61 -8.93 6.33
C THR A 71 -9.53 -9.59 5.48
N GLY A 72 -9.43 -10.92 5.49
CA GLY A 72 -8.57 -11.64 4.56
C GLY A 72 -8.92 -11.38 3.09
N LEU A 73 -10.21 -11.38 2.75
CA LEU A 73 -10.66 -11.03 1.39
C LEU A 73 -10.33 -9.58 1.00
N LEU A 74 -10.51 -8.63 1.91
CA LEU A 74 -10.13 -7.23 1.66
C LEU A 74 -8.64 -7.07 1.46
N GLN A 75 -7.82 -7.78 2.25
CA GLN A 75 -6.37 -7.79 2.08
C GLN A 75 -6.00 -8.30 0.69
N ILE A 76 -6.60 -9.40 0.25
CA ILE A 76 -6.36 -9.96 -1.10
C ILE A 76 -6.72 -8.92 -2.17
N VAL A 77 -7.89 -8.28 -2.08
CA VAL A 77 -8.32 -7.26 -3.06
C VAL A 77 -7.33 -6.09 -3.13
N ILE A 78 -6.81 -5.66 -1.99
CA ILE A 78 -5.80 -4.59 -1.94
C ILE A 78 -4.47 -5.09 -2.51
N THR A 79 -4.01 -6.27 -2.12
CA THR A 79 -2.76 -6.88 -2.61
C THR A 79 -2.79 -7.18 -4.11
N VAL A 80 -3.96 -7.48 -4.70
CA VAL A 80 -4.06 -7.62 -6.17
C VAL A 80 -3.57 -6.37 -6.90
N GLY A 81 -3.75 -5.19 -6.30
CA GLY A 81 -3.23 -3.93 -6.83
C GLY A 81 -1.71 -3.85 -6.90
N THR A 82 -0.98 -4.60 -6.05
CA THR A 82 0.49 -4.66 -6.11
C THR A 82 0.99 -5.66 -7.16
N ILE A 83 0.17 -6.65 -7.52
CA ILE A 83 0.55 -7.72 -8.45
C ILE A 83 0.25 -7.33 -9.89
N ILE A 84 -0.99 -6.90 -10.15
CA ILE A 84 -1.47 -6.60 -11.51
C ILE A 84 -1.10 -5.16 -11.87
N PRO A 85 -0.33 -4.92 -12.95
CA PRO A 85 -0.03 -3.57 -13.40
C PRO A 85 -1.30 -2.78 -13.74
N ALA A 86 -1.35 -1.50 -13.36
CA ALA A 86 -2.52 -0.68 -13.63
C ALA A 86 -2.76 -0.51 -15.15
N SER A 87 -1.69 -0.59 -15.95
CA SER A 87 -1.74 -0.50 -17.42
C SER A 87 -2.49 -1.65 -18.11
N THR A 88 -2.71 -2.77 -17.44
CA THR A 88 -3.43 -3.91 -18.03
C THR A 88 -4.96 -3.77 -17.96
N TYR A 89 -5.48 -2.82 -17.17
CA TYR A 89 -6.92 -2.61 -17.05
C TYR A 89 -7.48 -1.81 -18.24
N PRO A 90 -8.75 -2.05 -18.65
CA PRO A 90 -9.40 -1.27 -19.72
C PRO A 90 -9.45 0.23 -19.43
N PHE A 91 -9.55 0.59 -18.14
CA PHE A 91 -9.47 1.97 -17.65
C PHE A 91 -8.32 2.06 -16.62
N PRO A 92 -7.07 2.31 -17.07
CA PRO A 92 -5.89 2.16 -16.22
C PRO A 92 -5.92 3.03 -14.96
N TYR A 93 -6.48 4.24 -15.05
CA TYR A 93 -6.56 5.16 -13.91
C TYR A 93 -7.53 4.71 -12.82
N VAL A 94 -8.51 3.85 -13.13
CA VAL A 94 -9.45 3.30 -12.14
C VAL A 94 -8.73 2.34 -11.20
N ALA A 95 -7.64 1.71 -11.64
CA ALA A 95 -6.83 0.86 -10.76
C ALA A 95 -6.26 1.65 -9.58
N PHE A 96 -6.05 2.96 -9.72
CA PHE A 96 -5.61 3.84 -8.63
C PHE A 96 -6.70 4.13 -7.59
N LEU A 97 -7.92 3.63 -7.72
CA LEU A 97 -8.83 3.59 -6.56
C LEU A 97 -8.29 2.68 -5.47
N ASN A 98 -7.54 1.64 -5.85
CA ASN A 98 -6.74 0.87 -4.93
C ASN A 98 -5.41 1.61 -4.69
N PRO A 99 -5.15 2.12 -3.47
CA PRO A 99 -3.94 2.88 -3.19
C PRO A 99 -2.67 2.03 -3.38
N ALA A 100 -2.77 0.70 -3.25
CA ALA A 100 -1.66 -0.23 -3.45
C ALA A 100 -1.18 -0.24 -4.92
N SER A 101 -2.08 -0.02 -5.88
CA SER A 101 -1.74 0.08 -7.29
C SER A 101 -0.88 1.30 -7.60
N LEU A 102 -1.14 2.44 -6.95
CA LEU A 102 -0.33 3.64 -7.15
C LEU A 102 1.09 3.46 -6.61
N SER A 103 1.22 2.90 -5.39
CA SER A 103 2.52 2.56 -4.81
C SER A 103 3.30 1.57 -5.69
N ALA A 104 2.64 0.53 -6.18
CA ALA A 104 3.28 -0.46 -7.04
C ALA A 104 3.71 0.12 -8.40
N GLU A 105 2.91 0.98 -9.03
CA GLU A 105 3.33 1.66 -10.27
C GLU A 105 4.49 2.63 -10.05
N LEU A 106 4.55 3.35 -8.93
CA LEU A 106 5.72 4.17 -8.59
C LEU A 106 7.00 3.33 -8.45
N LEU A 107 6.89 2.18 -7.80
CA LEU A 107 7.99 1.23 -7.66
C LEU A 107 8.37 0.60 -9.02
N ARG A 108 7.40 0.26 -9.88
CA ARG A 108 7.71 -0.21 -11.25
C ARG A 108 8.37 0.88 -12.08
N ALA A 109 7.89 2.12 -11.97
CA ALA A 109 8.42 3.27 -12.71
C ALA A 109 9.84 3.61 -12.27
N SER A 110 10.18 3.40 -10.99
CA SER A 110 11.53 3.61 -10.50
C SER A 110 12.56 2.72 -11.20
N TYR A 111 12.17 1.50 -11.59
CA TYR A 111 13.01 0.57 -12.37
C TYR A 111 12.75 0.61 -13.88
N GLY A 112 11.94 1.55 -14.38
CA GLY A 112 11.67 1.72 -15.81
C GLY A 112 10.71 0.68 -16.43
N VAL A 113 9.90 0.00 -15.62
CA VAL A 113 9.00 -1.10 -16.06
C VAL A 113 7.52 -0.70 -16.00
N SER A 114 7.19 0.51 -15.54
CA SER A 114 5.79 0.97 -15.49
C SER A 114 5.25 1.25 -16.89
N GLY A 115 3.94 0.99 -17.08
CA GLY A 115 3.21 1.40 -18.27
C GLY A 115 2.80 2.88 -18.27
N PHE A 116 3.16 3.65 -17.23
CA PHE A 116 2.83 5.06 -17.08
C PHE A 116 4.07 5.94 -17.12
N ASP A 117 3.89 7.16 -17.61
CA ASP A 117 4.90 8.20 -17.55
C ASP A 117 5.19 8.61 -16.08
N PRO A 118 6.47 8.70 -15.66
CA PRO A 118 6.84 9.05 -14.30
C PRO A 118 6.28 10.39 -13.81
N ILE A 119 6.20 11.42 -14.66
CA ILE A 119 5.67 12.74 -14.27
C ILE A 119 4.18 12.62 -13.96
N SER A 120 3.45 11.88 -14.78
CA SER A 120 2.03 11.60 -14.54
C SER A 120 1.81 10.89 -13.20
N LEU A 121 2.65 9.90 -12.86
CA LEU A 121 2.58 9.22 -11.57
C LEU A 121 2.88 10.15 -10.40
N VAL A 122 3.86 11.06 -10.51
CA VAL A 122 4.15 12.06 -9.46
C VAL A 122 2.96 12.99 -9.24
N ILE A 123 2.31 13.46 -10.31
CA ILE A 123 1.11 14.30 -10.22
C ILE A 123 -0.04 13.54 -9.54
N LEU A 124 -0.31 12.30 -9.96
CA LEU A 124 -1.32 11.44 -9.35
C LEU A 124 -1.03 11.18 -7.87
N THR A 125 0.24 10.99 -7.51
CA THR A 125 0.67 10.81 -6.12
C THR A 125 0.32 12.03 -5.27
N GLY A 126 0.57 13.23 -5.78
CA GLY A 126 0.23 14.48 -5.10
C GLY A 126 -1.28 14.65 -4.87
N ALA A 127 -2.12 14.17 -5.78
CA ALA A 127 -3.58 14.28 -5.66
C ALA A 127 -4.21 13.15 -4.81
N LEU A 128 -3.80 11.90 -5.05
CA LEU A 128 -4.47 10.72 -4.49
C LEU A 128 -3.97 10.37 -3.09
N THR A 129 -2.67 10.55 -2.81
CA THR A 129 -2.11 10.19 -1.49
C THR A 129 -2.77 10.97 -0.34
N PRO A 130 -2.97 12.30 -0.43
CA PRO A 130 -3.73 13.04 0.59
C PRO A 130 -5.18 12.57 0.71
N THR A 131 -5.79 12.15 -0.41
CA THR A 131 -7.18 11.67 -0.43
C THR A 131 -7.29 10.34 0.31
N TYR A 132 -6.37 9.40 0.10
CA TYR A 132 -6.33 8.15 0.86
C TYR A 132 -6.13 8.40 2.36
N LEU A 133 -5.20 9.30 2.73
CA LEU A 133 -4.99 9.68 4.12
C LEU A 133 -6.25 10.28 4.75
N TYR A 134 -6.92 11.18 4.02
CA TYR A 134 -8.14 11.81 4.50
C TYR A 134 -9.27 10.80 4.73
N ILE A 135 -9.48 9.87 3.78
CA ILE A 135 -10.49 8.81 3.93
C ILE A 135 -10.11 7.88 5.08
N GLY A 136 -8.84 7.46 5.17
CA GLY A 136 -8.34 6.62 6.26
C GLY A 136 -8.55 7.28 7.63
N TRP A 137 -8.27 8.58 7.75
CA TRP A 137 -8.53 9.35 8.95
C TRP A 137 -10.02 9.40 9.33
N ILE A 138 -10.92 9.61 8.36
CA ILE A 138 -12.37 9.57 8.61
C ILE A 138 -12.79 8.19 9.14
N LEU A 139 -12.29 7.11 8.54
CA LEU A 139 -12.61 5.75 8.96
C LEU A 139 -12.13 5.47 10.38
N SER A 140 -10.89 5.88 10.70
CA SER A 140 -10.33 5.78 12.05
C SER A 140 -11.20 6.53 13.06
N LYS A 141 -11.53 7.80 12.78
CA LYS A 141 -12.34 8.62 13.70
C LYS A 141 -13.72 8.01 13.94
N LYS A 142 -14.37 7.49 12.89
CA LYS A 142 -15.65 6.79 13.03
C LYS A 142 -15.53 5.50 13.85
N SER A 143 -14.41 4.78 13.73
CA SER A 143 -14.11 3.61 14.54
C SER A 143 -13.99 3.99 16.01
N ASP A 144 -13.23 5.04 16.33
CA ASP A 144 -13.02 5.52 17.70
C ASP A 144 -14.33 5.98 18.36
N GLU A 145 -15.17 6.72 17.62
CA GLU A 145 -16.49 7.15 18.10
C GLU A 145 -17.41 5.96 18.43
N LEU A 146 -17.32 4.86 17.67
CA LEU A 146 -18.12 3.66 17.92
C LEU A 146 -17.63 2.90 19.14
N ILE A 147 -16.32 2.74 19.28
CA ILE A 147 -15.68 2.11 20.44
C ILE A 147 -16.01 2.91 21.71
N ALA A 148 -15.88 4.23 21.67
CA ALA A 148 -16.19 5.09 22.80
C ALA A 148 -17.66 5.03 23.23
N ARG A 149 -18.60 4.81 22.29
CA ARG A 149 -20.04 4.74 22.59
C ARG A 149 -20.52 3.38 23.07
N HIS A 150 -19.95 2.28 22.57
CA HIS A 150 -20.48 0.93 22.82
C HIS A 150 -19.52 0.04 23.62
N GLY A 151 -18.31 0.53 23.94
CA GLY A 151 -17.24 -0.27 24.53
C GLY A 151 -16.66 -1.30 23.55
N LEU A 152 -15.53 -1.91 23.92
CA LEU A 152 -14.99 -3.08 23.21
C LEU A 152 -15.84 -4.35 23.45
N GLU A 153 -16.68 -4.33 24.49
CA GLU A 153 -17.43 -5.48 25.02
C GLU A 153 -18.75 -5.79 24.33
N TYR A 154 -19.23 -4.97 23.38
CA TYR A 154 -20.49 -5.24 22.65
C TYR A 154 -20.41 -6.47 21.71
N ARG A 155 -19.36 -7.28 21.82
CA ARG A 155 -19.03 -8.40 20.94
C ARG A 155 -18.44 -9.63 21.67
N ILE A 156 -18.73 -9.79 22.96
CA ILE A 156 -18.72 -11.15 23.55
C ILE A 156 -20.03 -11.84 23.19
#